data_AF-A0NKV7-F1
#
_entry.id   AF-A0NKV7-F1
#
_cell.length_a   1.000
_cell.length_b   1.000
_cell.length_c   1.000
_cell.angle_alpha   90.00
_cell.angle_beta   90.00
_cell.angle_gamma   90.00
#
_symmetry.space_group_name_H-M   'P 1'
#
loop_
_entity.id
_entity.type
_entity.pdbx_description
1 polymer ?
#
loop_
_entity_poly.entity_id
_entity_poly.type
_entity_poly.pdbx_seq_one_letter_code
_entity_poly.pdbx_strand_id
1 'polypeptide(L)'
;MVRKAQRYHASYGAYESTGKTSNDYDDVDFGNVLIVNAEYLKKNKILTASGHRLSIPAQSENSYFLFPEKLKSQSDRLSKNYFDQLPMAQISKLYGRELNYKKIMIKNGQRAFTYNTEGIDFGFYDGYVKEPVILVLSTVSLGGDNEDADHYWDSLISKQGLVVSNYHALAEQAQKRHISRQIGGYLNIRSHALQAYQQVRQHLVLLLSVLAILILMLFINYILVNQIYFSNYDRKIAIRRLSGRYLARIHFLFTLVCLSVTVLEGMFAASIYNGYNNRALISGVIASMTIFQLLLLIIQALRADHRISQAIKGED
;
A
#
# COMPACT_ATOMS: atom_id res chain seq x y z
N MET A 1 -9.43 -35.40 11.26
CA MET A 1 -8.19 -34.97 11.94
C MET A 1 -7.36 -34.19 10.93
N VAL A 2 -7.56 -32.87 10.86
CA VAL A 2 -7.02 -32.00 9.80
C VAL A 2 -5.55 -31.73 10.11
N ARG A 3 -4.63 -32.37 9.39
CA ARG A 3 -3.22 -31.98 9.40
C ARG A 3 -3.15 -30.59 8.76
N LYS A 4 -2.97 -29.57 9.60
CA LYS A 4 -2.44 -28.26 9.22
C LYS A 4 -1.15 -28.52 8.45
N ALA A 5 -1.20 -28.42 7.13
CA ALA A 5 -0.01 -28.31 6.32
C ALA A 5 0.70 -27.03 6.77
N GLN A 6 1.79 -27.18 7.52
CA GLN A 6 2.76 -26.11 7.71
C GLN A 6 3.20 -25.68 6.32
N ARG A 7 2.69 -24.52 5.88
CA ARG A 7 3.15 -23.87 4.66
C ARG A 7 4.55 -23.35 4.95
N TYR A 8 5.55 -24.06 4.46
CA TYR A 8 6.91 -23.55 4.40
C TYR A 8 6.95 -22.46 3.33
N HIS A 9 6.77 -21.20 3.74
CA HIS A 9 6.94 -20.04 2.87
C HIS A 9 8.40 -19.60 2.94
N ALA A 10 9.22 -20.12 2.03
CA ALA A 10 10.56 -19.62 1.79
C ALA A 10 10.47 -18.62 0.63
N SER A 11 10.14 -17.38 0.98
CA SER A 11 10.05 -16.25 0.06
C SER A 11 11.41 -15.68 -0.29
N TYR A 12 11.50 -15.12 -1.49
CA TYR A 12 12.52 -14.15 -1.85
C TYR A 12 12.54 -13.04 -0.80
N GLY A 13 13.71 -12.82 -0.20
CA GLY A 13 13.88 -12.35 1.16
C GLY A 13 13.07 -11.12 1.56
N ALA A 14 12.36 -11.25 2.68
CA ALA A 14 12.05 -10.33 3.78
C ALA A 14 12.24 -8.78 3.67
N TYR A 15 13.01 -8.25 2.73
CA TYR A 15 13.44 -6.85 2.69
C TYR A 15 12.45 -5.92 1.98
N GLU A 16 11.75 -6.37 0.94
CA GLU A 16 10.57 -5.62 0.46
C GLU A 16 9.47 -5.55 1.50
N SER A 17 9.38 -6.55 2.39
CA SER A 17 8.49 -6.52 3.56
C SER A 17 8.88 -5.42 4.59
N THR A 18 10.06 -4.80 4.49
CA THR A 18 10.48 -3.70 5.37
C THR A 18 10.41 -2.31 4.72
N GLY A 19 10.04 -2.21 3.44
CA GLY A 19 9.96 -0.93 2.72
C GLY A 19 11.31 -0.21 2.52
N LYS A 20 12.45 -0.91 2.67
CA LYS A 20 13.81 -0.34 2.48
C LYS A 20 14.58 -1.13 1.43
N THR A 21 15.13 -0.42 0.45
CA THR A 21 16.11 -1.00 -0.48
C THR A 21 17.41 -1.29 0.27
N SER A 22 17.84 -2.56 0.29
CA SER A 22 19.13 -2.94 0.87
C SER A 22 20.28 -2.38 0.01
N ASN A 23 21.40 -2.02 0.65
CA ASN A 23 22.66 -1.75 -0.03
C ASN A 23 23.58 -2.98 -0.06
N ASP A 24 23.09 -4.12 0.43
CA ASP A 24 23.76 -5.41 0.30
C ASP A 24 23.58 -5.93 -1.12
N TYR A 25 24.69 -6.25 -1.79
CA TYR A 25 24.68 -6.83 -3.12
C TYR A 25 25.34 -8.22 -3.12
N ASP A 26 25.86 -8.71 -1.99
CA ASP A 26 26.59 -9.97 -1.95
C ASP A 26 25.66 -11.19 -1.82
N ASP A 27 24.41 -11.02 -1.39
CA ASP A 27 23.43 -12.10 -1.24
C ASP A 27 22.41 -12.11 -2.40
N VAL A 28 22.28 -13.25 -3.10
CA VAL A 28 21.35 -13.41 -4.25
C VAL A 28 19.89 -13.55 -3.81
N ASP A 29 19.63 -14.10 -2.63
CA ASP A 29 18.28 -14.41 -2.12
C ASP A 29 17.73 -13.28 -1.25
N PHE A 30 18.62 -12.55 -0.57
CA PHE A 30 18.27 -11.54 0.44
C PHE A 30 18.84 -10.14 0.17
N GLY A 31 19.75 -10.00 -0.80
CA GLY A 31 20.34 -8.72 -1.17
C GLY A 31 19.50 -7.90 -2.17
N ASN A 32 20.06 -6.80 -2.64
CA ASN A 32 19.50 -5.95 -3.70
C ASN A 32 19.80 -6.54 -5.08
N VAL A 33 19.36 -7.78 -5.26
CA VAL A 33 19.52 -8.61 -6.45
C VAL A 33 18.14 -9.04 -6.91
N LEU A 34 17.89 -8.96 -8.22
CA LEU A 34 16.66 -9.43 -8.84
C LEU A 34 16.98 -10.53 -9.83
N ILE A 35 16.49 -11.73 -9.59
CA ILE A 35 16.52 -12.79 -10.58
C ILE A 35 15.26 -12.69 -11.46
N VAL A 36 15.46 -12.66 -12.77
CA VAL A 36 14.39 -12.46 -13.75
C VAL A 36 14.64 -13.30 -15.00
N ASN A 37 13.62 -13.47 -15.83
CA ASN A 37 13.76 -14.03 -17.17
C ASN A 37 13.81 -12.92 -18.24
N ALA A 38 14.12 -13.27 -19.49
CA ALA A 38 14.22 -12.30 -20.58
C ALA A 38 12.90 -11.54 -20.85
N GLU A 39 11.75 -12.15 -20.60
CA GLU A 39 10.44 -11.50 -20.74
C GLU A 39 10.27 -10.30 -19.81
N TYR A 40 10.93 -10.32 -18.65
CA TYR A 40 10.97 -9.17 -17.75
C TYR A 40 11.51 -7.92 -18.45
N LEU A 41 12.59 -8.02 -19.23
CA LEU A 41 13.20 -6.89 -19.95
C LEU A 41 12.32 -6.37 -21.11
N LYS A 42 11.42 -7.22 -21.61
CA LYS A 42 10.41 -6.80 -22.61
C LYS A 42 9.29 -5.98 -21.98
N LYS A 43 8.94 -6.24 -20.72
CA LYS A 43 7.91 -5.47 -20.00
C LYS A 43 8.50 -4.25 -19.26
N ASN A 44 9.68 -4.40 -18.68
CA ASN A 44 10.35 -3.38 -17.87
C ASN A 44 11.49 -2.74 -18.66
N LYS A 45 11.47 -1.42 -18.81
CA LYS A 45 12.47 -0.68 -19.58
C LYS A 45 13.75 -0.54 -18.77
N ILE A 46 14.65 -1.50 -18.89
CA ILE A 46 16.02 -1.42 -18.37
C ILE A 46 16.95 -0.86 -19.44
N LEU A 47 17.73 0.15 -19.07
CA LEU A 47 18.66 0.86 -19.92
C LEU A 47 20.10 0.43 -19.65
N THR A 48 20.87 0.26 -20.71
CA THR A 48 22.33 0.14 -20.63
C THR A 48 22.95 1.44 -20.12
N ALA A 49 24.21 1.38 -19.71
CA ALA A 49 25.03 2.57 -19.42
C ALA A 49 24.95 3.65 -20.53
N SER A 50 24.94 3.22 -21.79
CA SER A 50 24.79 4.09 -22.97
C SER A 50 23.37 4.63 -23.21
N GLY A 51 22.39 4.27 -22.37
CA GLY A 51 21.02 4.76 -22.47
C GLY A 51 20.14 4.02 -23.49
N HIS A 52 20.63 2.94 -24.11
CA HIS A 52 19.84 2.11 -25.00
C HIS A 52 19.02 1.09 -24.22
N ARG A 53 17.87 0.71 -24.78
CA ARG A 53 17.04 -0.34 -24.19
C ARG A 53 17.75 -1.69 -24.31
N LEU A 54 17.90 -2.39 -23.20
CA LEU A 54 18.46 -3.73 -23.19
C LEU A 54 17.41 -4.76 -23.65
N SER A 55 17.81 -5.66 -24.55
CA SER A 55 17.01 -6.79 -24.99
C SER A 55 17.89 -8.04 -25.01
N ILE A 56 17.40 -9.12 -24.43
CA ILE A 56 18.11 -10.40 -24.35
C ILE A 56 17.19 -11.48 -24.93
N PRO A 57 17.70 -12.42 -25.74
CA PRO A 57 16.90 -13.54 -26.25
C PRO A 57 16.38 -14.44 -25.12
N ALA A 58 15.16 -14.96 -25.26
CA ALA A 58 14.53 -15.80 -24.23
C ALA A 58 15.26 -17.13 -23.96
N GLN A 59 15.90 -17.70 -24.98
CA GLN A 59 16.64 -18.96 -24.89
C GLN A 59 18.15 -18.73 -25.08
N SER A 60 18.71 -17.72 -24.41
CA SER A 60 20.16 -17.50 -24.49
C SER A 60 20.91 -18.56 -23.69
N GLU A 61 21.97 -19.12 -24.28
CA GLU A 61 22.87 -20.05 -23.58
C GLU A 61 23.70 -19.38 -22.48
N ASN A 62 23.82 -18.05 -22.51
CA ASN A 62 24.54 -17.29 -21.50
C ASN A 62 23.55 -16.71 -20.49
N SER A 63 23.93 -16.71 -19.22
CA SER A 63 23.26 -15.88 -18.20
C SER A 63 23.78 -14.44 -18.30
N TYR A 64 22.96 -13.45 -17.97
CA TYR A 64 23.38 -12.06 -18.03
C TYR A 64 23.26 -11.40 -16.68
N PHE A 65 24.37 -10.88 -16.17
CA PHE A 65 24.43 -10.18 -14.90
C PHE A 65 24.52 -8.68 -15.20
N LEU A 66 23.43 -7.98 -14.89
CA LEU A 66 23.26 -6.57 -15.17
C LEU A 66 23.62 -5.77 -13.92
N PHE A 67 24.69 -4.99 -13.99
CA PHE A 67 25.23 -4.24 -12.86
C PHE A 67 25.00 -2.73 -13.05
N PRO A 68 24.47 -2.02 -12.04
CA PRO A 68 24.58 -0.57 -11.99
C PRO A 68 26.03 -0.12 -12.19
N GLU A 69 26.28 0.91 -12.99
CA GLU A 69 27.63 1.44 -13.25
C GLU A 69 28.44 1.73 -11.98
N LYS A 70 27.77 2.13 -10.88
CA LYS A 70 28.41 2.35 -9.57
C LYS A 70 29.09 1.09 -8.99
N LEU A 71 28.67 -0.11 -9.43
CA LEU A 71 29.22 -1.39 -9.00
C LEU A 71 30.27 -1.95 -9.97
N LYS A 72 30.70 -1.20 -10.99
CA LYS A 72 31.68 -1.67 -11.99
C LYS A 72 32.99 -2.17 -11.38
N SER A 73 33.47 -1.57 -10.29
CA SER A 73 34.68 -2.02 -9.60
C SER A 73 34.51 -3.33 -8.83
N GLN A 74 33.27 -3.66 -8.44
CA GLN A 74 32.93 -4.85 -7.66
C GLN A 74 32.35 -5.97 -8.54
N SER A 75 32.04 -5.69 -9.81
CA SER A 75 31.30 -6.61 -10.67
C SER A 75 31.98 -7.96 -10.84
N ASP A 76 33.31 -8.01 -10.82
CA ASP A 76 34.06 -9.27 -10.99
C ASP A 76 33.94 -10.16 -9.76
N ARG A 77 34.09 -9.55 -8.57
CA ARG A 77 33.88 -10.23 -7.28
C ARG A 77 32.44 -10.72 -7.16
N LEU A 78 31.47 -9.83 -7.42
CA LEU A 78 30.06 -10.12 -7.33
C LEU A 78 29.63 -11.19 -8.32
N SER A 79 30.10 -11.12 -9.58
CA SER A 79 29.75 -12.13 -10.58
C SER A 79 30.25 -13.52 -10.20
N LYS A 80 31.47 -13.63 -9.65
CA LYS A 80 31.99 -14.90 -9.14
C LYS A 80 31.15 -15.41 -7.98
N ASN A 81 30.85 -14.54 -7.01
CA ASN A 81 30.02 -14.87 -5.86
C ASN A 81 28.62 -15.36 -6.29
N TYR A 82 27.97 -14.69 -7.25
CA TYR A 82 26.68 -15.13 -7.78
C TYR A 82 26.78 -16.45 -8.55
N PHE A 83 27.84 -16.66 -9.32
CA PHE A 83 28.06 -17.92 -10.03
C PHE A 83 28.22 -19.10 -9.05
N ASP A 84 28.84 -18.85 -7.89
CA ASP A 84 29.03 -19.84 -6.83
C ASP A 84 27.76 -20.08 -5.99
N GLN A 85 26.94 -19.04 -5.76
CA GLN A 85 25.66 -19.14 -5.04
C GLN A 85 24.54 -19.73 -5.90
N LEU A 86 24.58 -19.51 -7.22
CA LEU A 86 23.69 -20.16 -8.18
C LEU A 86 24.18 -21.60 -8.42
N PRO A 87 23.31 -22.54 -8.82
CA PRO A 87 23.71 -23.92 -9.10
C PRO A 87 24.60 -24.04 -10.36
N MET A 88 24.97 -22.94 -11.00
CA MET A 88 25.77 -22.93 -12.22
C MET A 88 27.11 -23.64 -12.04
N ALA A 89 27.83 -23.36 -10.95
CA ALA A 89 29.10 -24.00 -10.66
C ALA A 89 28.95 -25.53 -10.49
N GLN A 90 27.89 -25.96 -9.81
CA GLN A 90 27.58 -27.36 -9.58
C GLN A 90 27.21 -28.08 -10.88
N ILE A 91 26.26 -27.51 -11.64
CA ILE A 91 25.80 -28.07 -12.93
C ILE A 91 26.96 -28.13 -13.92
N SER A 92 27.81 -27.09 -13.97
CA SER A 92 28.97 -27.07 -14.85
C SER A 92 29.95 -28.20 -14.56
N LYS A 93 30.19 -28.48 -13.26
CA LYS A 93 31.08 -29.57 -12.81
C LYS A 93 30.48 -30.96 -13.07
N LEU A 94 29.18 -31.13 -12.83
CA LEU A 94 28.50 -32.44 -12.94
C LEU A 94 28.35 -32.89 -14.40
N TYR A 95 27.99 -31.97 -15.29
CA TYR A 95 27.69 -32.30 -16.68
C TYR A 95 28.83 -31.97 -17.65
N GLY A 96 29.98 -31.51 -17.15
CA GLY A 96 31.16 -31.17 -17.96
C GLY A 96 30.91 -30.05 -18.98
N ARG A 97 29.89 -29.23 -18.75
CA ARG A 97 29.48 -28.13 -19.64
C ARG A 97 29.87 -26.80 -19.00
N GLU A 98 30.72 -26.02 -19.65
CA GLU A 98 31.03 -24.66 -19.16
C GLU A 98 29.80 -23.77 -19.33
N LEU A 99 29.15 -23.44 -18.21
CA LEU A 99 28.08 -22.45 -18.18
C LEU A 99 28.71 -21.07 -18.11
N ASN A 100 28.28 -20.19 -19.01
CA ASN A 100 28.87 -18.86 -19.20
C ASN A 100 27.92 -17.76 -18.74
N TYR A 101 28.50 -16.69 -18.20
CA TYR A 101 27.77 -15.47 -17.87
C TYR A 101 28.39 -14.25 -18.57
N LYS A 102 27.54 -13.30 -18.93
CA LYS A 102 27.93 -12.01 -19.54
C LYS A 102 27.56 -10.87 -18.60
N LYS A 103 28.53 -10.02 -18.33
CA LYS A 103 28.33 -8.80 -17.52
C LYS A 103 27.90 -7.67 -18.43
N ILE A 104 26.85 -6.95 -18.07
CA ILE A 104 26.40 -5.75 -18.77
C ILE A 104 26.22 -4.63 -17.76
N MET A 105 26.78 -3.46 -18.03
CA MET A 105 26.58 -2.28 -17.19
C MET A 105 25.26 -1.58 -17.56
N ILE A 106 24.43 -1.33 -16.56
CA ILE A 106 23.17 -0.59 -16.66
C ILE A 106 23.32 0.77 -16.00
N LYS A 107 22.59 1.76 -16.55
CA LYS A 107 22.64 3.14 -16.06
C LYS A 107 22.30 3.22 -14.55
N ASN A 108 23.04 4.04 -13.82
CA ASN A 108 22.74 4.35 -12.42
C ASN A 108 21.38 5.04 -12.24
N GLY A 109 20.83 4.97 -11.03
CA GLY A 109 19.57 5.59 -10.62
C GLY A 109 18.30 4.91 -11.14
N GLN A 110 18.43 3.78 -11.86
CA GLN A 110 17.27 3.04 -12.35
C GLN A 110 16.51 2.35 -11.22
N ARG A 111 15.17 2.38 -11.31
CA ARG A 111 14.28 1.61 -10.44
C ARG A 111 13.75 0.42 -11.23
N ALA A 112 13.83 -0.77 -10.66
CA ALA A 112 13.31 -1.98 -11.28
C ALA A 112 12.03 -2.40 -10.58
N PHE A 113 10.98 -2.69 -11.36
CA PHE A 113 9.71 -3.13 -10.80
C PHE A 113 9.82 -4.56 -10.28
N THR A 114 9.26 -4.83 -9.11
CA THR A 114 9.26 -6.16 -8.50
C THR A 114 7.87 -6.75 -8.55
N TYR A 115 7.75 -8.05 -8.81
CA TYR A 115 6.45 -8.72 -8.89
C TYR A 115 6.12 -9.48 -7.59
N ASN A 116 6.61 -8.99 -6.46
CA ASN A 116 6.46 -9.67 -5.17
C ASN A 116 5.04 -9.53 -4.62
N THR A 117 4.35 -10.66 -4.44
CA THR A 117 3.00 -10.69 -3.89
C THR A 117 2.96 -10.61 -2.37
N GLU A 118 4.04 -10.99 -1.68
CA GLU A 118 4.08 -10.90 -0.22
C GLU A 118 4.14 -9.45 0.26
N GLY A 119 4.90 -8.60 -0.44
CA GLY A 119 4.89 -7.16 -0.16
C GLY A 119 3.47 -6.58 -0.27
N ILE A 120 2.68 -7.07 -1.23
CA ILE A 120 1.28 -6.67 -1.41
C ILE A 120 0.44 -7.12 -0.21
N ASP A 121 0.62 -8.36 0.25
CA ASP A 121 -0.13 -8.93 1.38
C ASP A 121 0.19 -8.25 2.72
N PHE A 122 1.46 -7.91 2.94
CA PHE A 122 1.90 -7.23 4.16
C PHE A 122 1.65 -5.71 4.14
N GLY A 123 1.25 -5.13 3.00
CA GLY A 123 0.96 -3.70 2.88
C GLY A 123 2.21 -2.79 2.82
N PHE A 124 3.40 -3.36 2.62
CA PHE A 124 4.69 -2.63 2.55
C PHE A 124 5.27 -2.58 1.13
N TYR A 125 4.44 -2.79 0.12
CA TYR A 125 4.87 -2.87 -1.28
C TYR A 125 5.17 -1.48 -1.88
N ASP A 126 6.45 -1.16 -2.06
CA ASP A 126 6.89 0.01 -2.86
C ASP A 126 6.85 -0.31 -4.38
N GLY A 127 6.74 -1.59 -4.75
CA GLY A 127 6.69 -2.06 -6.14
C GLY A 127 7.97 -1.84 -6.94
N TYR A 128 9.00 -1.23 -6.35
CA TYR A 128 10.26 -0.93 -7.00
C TYR A 128 11.43 -1.07 -6.05
N VAL A 129 12.52 -1.66 -6.56
CA VAL A 129 13.84 -1.61 -5.91
C VAL A 129 14.74 -0.63 -6.64
N LYS A 130 15.53 0.12 -5.89
CA LYS A 130 16.45 1.14 -6.42
C LYS A 130 17.81 0.52 -6.73
N GLU A 131 18.27 0.70 -7.96
CA GLU A 131 19.58 0.26 -8.45
C GLU A 131 19.94 -1.19 -8.07
N PRO A 132 19.07 -2.18 -8.33
CA PRO A 132 19.40 -3.57 -8.09
C PRO A 132 20.43 -4.08 -9.09
N VAL A 133 21.13 -5.15 -8.73
CA VAL A 133 21.75 -6.04 -9.71
C VAL A 133 20.66 -6.94 -10.28
N ILE A 134 20.58 -7.08 -11.61
CA ILE A 134 19.56 -7.91 -12.26
C ILE A 134 20.23 -9.12 -12.90
N LEU A 135 19.89 -10.32 -12.44
CA LEU A 135 20.36 -11.59 -12.97
C LEU A 135 19.31 -12.13 -13.94
N VAL A 136 19.62 -12.10 -15.23
CA VAL A 136 18.72 -12.57 -16.29
C VAL A 136 19.09 -14.00 -16.64
N LEU A 137 18.22 -14.94 -16.25
CA LEU A 137 18.42 -16.38 -16.39
C LEU A 137 17.44 -16.96 -17.43
N SER A 138 17.89 -18.03 -18.09
CA SER A 138 17.10 -18.86 -18.99
C SER A 138 17.32 -20.34 -18.69
N THR A 139 16.36 -21.20 -19.02
CA THR A 139 16.49 -22.65 -18.79
C THR A 139 17.75 -23.23 -19.43
N VAL A 140 18.07 -22.78 -20.64
CA VAL A 140 19.27 -23.16 -21.37
C VAL A 140 20.55 -22.67 -20.68
N SER A 141 20.54 -21.45 -20.11
CA SER A 141 21.72 -20.89 -19.43
C SER A 141 22.07 -21.58 -18.12
N LEU A 142 21.12 -22.34 -17.54
CA LEU A 142 21.32 -23.15 -16.34
C LEU A 142 21.52 -24.63 -16.65
N GLY A 143 21.88 -24.99 -17.88
CA GLY A 143 22.18 -26.37 -18.26
C GLY A 143 21.09 -27.08 -19.07
N GLY A 144 19.95 -26.43 -19.30
CA GLY A 144 18.89 -26.96 -20.16
C GLY A 144 18.10 -28.09 -19.51
N ASP A 145 17.82 -29.14 -20.29
CA ASP A 145 16.98 -30.28 -19.91
C ASP A 145 17.81 -31.30 -19.11
N ASN A 146 17.99 -31.04 -17.81
CA ASN A 146 18.66 -31.95 -16.89
C ASN A 146 18.04 -31.84 -15.47
N GLU A 147 18.12 -32.92 -14.70
CA GLU A 147 17.42 -33.08 -13.42
C GLU A 147 17.80 -32.00 -12.38
N ASP A 148 19.08 -31.64 -12.28
CA ASP A 148 19.54 -30.60 -11.35
C ASP A 148 19.05 -29.20 -11.76
N ALA A 149 19.07 -28.89 -13.06
CA ALA A 149 18.55 -27.65 -13.60
C ALA A 149 17.03 -27.55 -13.37
N ASP A 150 16.30 -28.64 -13.62
CA ASP A 150 14.85 -28.72 -13.40
C ASP A 150 14.50 -28.49 -11.92
N HIS A 151 15.20 -29.14 -10.99
CA HIS A 151 15.01 -28.90 -9.56
C HIS A 151 15.26 -27.44 -9.16
N TYR A 152 16.27 -26.80 -9.75
CA TYR A 152 16.49 -25.39 -9.50
C TYR A 152 15.40 -24.52 -10.11
N TRP A 153 14.95 -24.80 -11.33
CA TRP A 153 13.85 -24.07 -11.96
C TRP A 153 12.55 -24.21 -11.17
N ASP A 154 12.25 -25.39 -10.64
CA ASP A 154 11.11 -25.63 -9.77
C ASP A 154 11.21 -24.80 -8.49
N SER A 155 12.39 -24.76 -7.87
CA SER A 155 12.66 -23.89 -6.71
C SER A 155 12.50 -22.41 -7.07
N LEU A 156 13.04 -21.98 -8.21
CA LEU A 156 12.98 -20.59 -8.67
C LEU A 156 11.53 -20.16 -8.96
N ILE A 157 10.77 -20.98 -9.66
CA ILE A 157 9.35 -20.76 -9.97
C ILE A 157 8.51 -20.73 -8.69
N SER A 158 8.86 -21.56 -7.71
CA SER A 158 8.14 -21.64 -6.42
C SER A 158 8.45 -20.46 -5.51
N LYS A 159 9.66 -19.88 -5.58
CA LYS A 159 10.11 -18.80 -4.71
C LYS A 159 10.00 -17.41 -5.35
N GLN A 160 10.04 -17.31 -6.68
CA GLN A 160 10.18 -16.05 -7.41
C GLN A 160 9.14 -15.89 -8.52
N GLY A 161 8.65 -14.67 -8.68
CA GLY A 161 7.68 -14.32 -9.73
C GLY A 161 8.35 -14.20 -11.10
N LEU A 162 8.37 -15.29 -11.88
CA LEU A 162 8.77 -15.23 -13.29
C LEU A 162 7.70 -14.54 -14.15
N VAL A 163 8.15 -13.69 -15.07
CA VAL A 163 7.25 -12.96 -15.96
C VAL A 163 6.92 -13.83 -17.16
N VAL A 164 5.67 -14.23 -17.30
CA VAL A 164 5.18 -14.95 -18.48
C VAL A 164 4.28 -14.03 -19.31
N SER A 165 4.40 -14.13 -20.65
CA SER A 165 3.67 -13.28 -21.60
C SER A 165 2.20 -13.71 -21.69
N ASN A 166 1.91 -15.01 -21.62
CA ASN A 166 0.56 -15.57 -21.67
C ASN A 166 0.32 -16.59 -20.54
N TYR A 167 -0.44 -16.18 -19.51
CA TYR A 167 -0.80 -17.02 -18.38
C TYR A 167 -1.68 -18.22 -18.77
N HIS A 168 -2.63 -18.04 -19.70
CA HIS A 168 -3.53 -19.12 -20.11
C HIS A 168 -2.78 -20.22 -20.85
N ALA A 169 -1.86 -19.84 -21.75
CA ALA A 169 -1.02 -20.81 -22.44
C ALA A 169 -0.11 -21.59 -21.47
N LEU A 170 0.44 -20.92 -20.45
CA LEU A 170 1.20 -21.59 -19.39
C LEU A 170 0.34 -22.58 -18.61
N ALA A 171 -0.84 -22.15 -18.16
CA ALA A 171 -1.75 -22.99 -17.38
C ALA A 171 -2.20 -24.23 -18.19
N GLU A 172 -2.47 -24.06 -19.48
CA GLU A 172 -2.83 -25.14 -20.39
C GLU A 172 -1.68 -26.12 -20.61
N GLN A 173 -0.46 -25.62 -20.86
CA GLN A 173 0.73 -26.46 -21.04
C GLN A 173 1.09 -27.22 -19.75
N ALA A 174 0.99 -26.55 -18.60
CA ALA A 174 1.19 -27.15 -17.30
C ALA A 174 0.20 -28.29 -17.01
N GLN A 175 -1.07 -28.08 -17.38
CA GLN A 175 -2.10 -29.11 -17.25
C GLN A 175 -1.83 -30.30 -18.17
N LYS A 176 -1.45 -30.05 -19.42
CA LYS A 176 -1.09 -31.10 -20.40
C LYS A 176 0.11 -31.93 -19.95
N ARG A 177 1.08 -31.31 -19.27
CA ARG A 177 2.29 -31.98 -18.75
C ARG A 177 2.14 -32.56 -17.34
N HIS A 178 0.93 -32.51 -16.75
CA HIS A 178 0.67 -32.94 -15.36
C HIS A 178 1.50 -32.22 -14.27
N ILE A 179 2.21 -31.15 -14.61
CA ILE A 179 3.00 -30.31 -13.69
C ILE A 179 2.08 -29.64 -12.66
N SER A 180 0.82 -29.39 -13.03
CA SER A 180 -0.20 -28.82 -12.14
C SER A 180 -0.49 -29.65 -10.88
N ARG A 181 -0.07 -30.93 -10.81
CA ARG A 181 -0.18 -31.75 -9.60
C ARG A 181 1.01 -31.61 -8.65
N GLN A 182 2.16 -31.15 -9.15
CA GLN A 182 3.42 -31.04 -8.41
C GLN A 182 3.64 -29.63 -7.85
N ILE A 183 3.11 -28.61 -8.53
CA ILE A 183 3.15 -27.22 -8.09
C ILE A 183 1.85 -26.83 -7.36
N GLY A 184 1.96 -26.11 -6.25
CA GLY A 184 0.82 -25.73 -5.39
C GLY A 184 -0.21 -24.79 -6.05
N GLY A 185 0.08 -24.29 -7.26
CA GLY A 185 -0.79 -23.42 -8.05
C GLY A 185 0.01 -22.34 -8.78
N TYR A 186 -0.62 -21.70 -9.77
CA TYR A 186 -0.07 -20.53 -10.44
C TYR A 186 -0.76 -19.28 -9.90
N LEU A 187 0.01 -18.25 -9.54
CA LEU A 187 -0.55 -16.98 -9.08
C LEU A 187 -0.52 -15.95 -10.21
N ASN A 188 -1.70 -15.47 -10.63
CA ASN A 188 -1.78 -14.32 -11.52
C ASN A 188 -1.67 -13.04 -10.69
N ILE A 189 -0.47 -12.46 -10.69
CA ILE A 189 -0.10 -11.28 -9.91
C ILE A 189 -1.02 -10.09 -10.22
N ARG A 190 -1.47 -9.95 -11.47
CA ARG A 190 -2.43 -8.90 -11.86
C ARG A 190 -3.77 -9.08 -11.16
N SER A 191 -4.31 -10.30 -11.17
CA SER A 191 -5.57 -10.60 -10.49
C SER A 191 -5.44 -10.47 -8.97
N HIS A 192 -4.32 -10.91 -8.42
CA HIS A 192 -4.01 -10.78 -7.00
C HIS A 192 -3.92 -9.32 -6.55
N ALA A 193 -3.16 -8.49 -7.26
CA ALA A 193 -3.06 -7.07 -7.01
C ALA A 193 -4.43 -6.37 -7.15
N LEU A 194 -5.25 -6.77 -8.12
CA LEU A 194 -6.60 -6.23 -8.29
C LEU A 194 -7.50 -6.58 -7.10
N GLN A 195 -7.42 -7.81 -6.61
CA GLN A 195 -8.19 -8.26 -5.44
C GLN A 195 -7.76 -7.52 -4.17
N ALA A 196 -6.45 -7.39 -3.93
CA ALA A 196 -5.92 -6.61 -2.82
C ALA A 196 -6.36 -5.15 -2.89
N TYR A 197 -6.29 -4.53 -4.08
CA TYR A 197 -6.79 -3.18 -4.31
C TYR A 197 -8.28 -3.04 -4.03
N GLN A 198 -9.09 -3.99 -4.50
CA GLN A 198 -10.54 -4.01 -4.25
C GLN A 198 -10.85 -4.14 -2.75
N GLN A 199 -10.10 -4.99 -2.04
CA GLN A 199 -10.27 -5.17 -0.60
C GLN A 199 -9.95 -3.87 0.16
N VAL A 200 -8.80 -3.24 -0.11
CA VAL A 200 -8.43 -1.95 0.48
C VAL A 200 -9.48 -0.88 0.15
N ARG A 201 -9.92 -0.80 -1.10
CA ARG A 201 -10.97 0.13 -1.53
C ARG A 201 -12.28 -0.09 -0.78
N GLN A 202 -12.72 -1.33 -0.60
CA GLN A 202 -13.94 -1.65 0.15
C GLN A 202 -13.82 -1.23 1.62
N HIS A 203 -12.67 -1.47 2.25
CA HIS A 203 -12.42 -1.06 3.62
C HIS A 203 -12.44 0.47 3.76
N LEU A 204 -11.84 1.19 2.81
CA LEU A 204 -11.89 2.66 2.77
C LEU A 204 -13.32 3.19 2.59
N VAL A 205 -14.09 2.61 1.66
CA VAL A 205 -15.50 3.02 1.45
C VAL A 205 -16.32 2.77 2.72
N LEU A 206 -16.12 1.65 3.41
CA LEU A 206 -16.81 1.35 4.66
C LEU A 206 -16.42 2.37 5.75
N LEU A 207 -15.13 2.66 5.91
CA LEU A 207 -14.65 3.67 6.87
C LEU A 207 -15.23 5.06 6.58
N LEU A 208 -15.24 5.48 5.32
CA LEU A 208 -15.85 6.75 4.91
C LEU A 208 -17.36 6.77 5.14
N SER A 209 -18.04 5.64 4.94
CA SER A 209 -19.48 5.53 5.19
C SER A 209 -19.80 5.63 6.68
N VAL A 210 -19.02 4.94 7.53
CA VAL A 210 -19.14 5.05 8.99
C VAL A 210 -18.87 6.48 9.44
N LEU A 211 -17.81 7.12 8.92
CA LEU A 211 -17.50 8.51 9.20
C LEU A 211 -18.65 9.45 8.82
N ALA A 212 -19.25 9.27 7.63
CA ALA A 212 -20.38 10.07 7.19
C ALA A 212 -21.61 9.92 8.11
N ILE A 213 -21.91 8.68 8.55
CA ILE A 213 -22.99 8.41 9.51
C ILE A 213 -22.70 9.09 10.86
N LEU A 214 -21.46 9.02 11.36
CA LEU A 214 -21.07 9.67 12.62
C LEU A 214 -21.20 11.19 12.53
N ILE A 215 -20.78 11.80 11.43
CA ILE A 215 -20.95 13.24 11.19
C ILE A 215 -22.44 13.61 11.14
N LEU A 216 -23.27 12.83 10.45
CA LEU A 216 -24.71 13.05 10.41
C LEU A 216 -25.34 12.95 11.80
N MET A 217 -24.98 11.93 12.58
CA MET A 217 -25.46 11.73 13.95
C MET A 217 -25.07 12.91 14.85
N LEU A 218 -23.85 13.42 14.70
CA LEU A 218 -23.37 14.60 15.43
C LEU A 218 -24.21 15.85 15.08
N PHE A 219 -24.52 16.06 13.80
CA PHE A 219 -25.39 17.17 13.39
C PHE A 219 -26.81 17.06 13.94
N ILE A 220 -27.39 15.87 13.90
CA ILE A 220 -28.72 15.62 14.49
C ILE A 220 -28.68 15.93 15.99
N ASN A 221 -27.64 15.49 16.69
CA ASN A 221 -27.47 15.76 18.13
C ASN A 221 -27.43 17.27 18.43
N TYR A 222 -26.68 18.06 17.66
CA TYR A 222 -26.63 19.52 17.84
C TYR A 222 -28.00 20.18 17.63
N ILE A 223 -28.75 19.75 16.61
CA ILE A 223 -30.10 20.27 16.37
C ILE A 223 -31.01 19.95 17.56
N LEU A 224 -30.97 18.71 18.03
CA LEU A 224 -31.85 18.20 19.08
C LEU A 224 -31.56 18.84 20.44
N VAL A 225 -30.28 19.00 20.80
CA VAL A 225 -29.86 19.70 22.02
C VAL A 225 -30.32 21.16 22.00
N ASN A 226 -30.16 21.86 20.86
CA ASN A 226 -30.62 23.23 20.75
C ASN A 226 -32.16 23.33 20.84
N GLN A 227 -32.89 22.42 20.19
CA GLN A 227 -34.37 22.38 20.28
C GLN A 227 -34.85 22.16 21.71
N ILE A 228 -34.24 21.22 22.45
CA ILE A 228 -34.55 20.98 23.86
C ILE A 228 -34.26 22.24 24.69
N TYR A 229 -33.14 22.92 24.42
CA TYR A 229 -32.82 24.18 25.10
C TYR A 229 -33.87 25.26 24.86
N PHE A 230 -34.28 25.51 23.61
CA PHE A 230 -35.32 26.52 23.33
C PHE A 230 -36.64 26.13 24.00
N SER A 231 -37.13 24.90 23.78
CA SER A 231 -38.40 24.43 24.34
C SER A 231 -38.46 24.55 25.88
N ASN A 232 -37.43 24.10 26.59
CA ASN A 232 -37.41 24.13 28.06
C ASN A 232 -37.28 25.56 28.64
N TYR A 233 -36.69 26.49 27.89
CA TYR A 233 -36.39 27.84 28.37
C TYR A 233 -37.21 28.93 27.68
N ASP A 234 -38.16 28.60 26.81
CA ASP A 234 -38.94 29.54 25.99
C ASP A 234 -39.53 30.69 26.82
N ARG A 235 -40.19 30.39 27.95
CA ARG A 235 -40.76 31.42 28.85
C ARG A 235 -39.69 32.35 29.41
N LYS A 236 -38.55 31.79 29.85
CA LYS A 236 -37.43 32.58 30.43
C LYS A 236 -36.75 33.43 29.35
N ILE A 237 -36.65 32.91 28.12
CA ILE A 237 -36.10 33.62 26.95
C ILE A 237 -37.00 34.81 26.61
N ALA A 238 -38.31 34.61 26.51
CA ALA A 238 -39.28 35.67 26.22
C ALA A 238 -39.26 36.79 27.27
N ILE A 239 -39.25 36.47 28.57
CA ILE A 239 -39.15 37.46 29.65
C ILE A 239 -37.85 38.27 29.56
N ARG A 240 -36.72 37.60 29.30
CA ARG A 240 -35.41 38.26 29.13
C ARG A 240 -35.38 39.16 27.89
N ARG A 241 -36.09 38.78 26.83
CA ARG A 241 -36.20 39.59 25.61
C ARG A 241 -37.06 40.82 25.82
N LEU A 242 -38.23 40.66 26.45
CA LEU A 242 -39.14 41.75 26.81
C LEU A 242 -38.51 42.77 27.76
N SER A 243 -37.61 42.32 28.64
CA SER A 243 -36.81 43.21 29.51
C SER A 243 -35.65 43.92 28.79
N GLY A 244 -35.61 43.89 27.45
CA GLY A 244 -34.65 44.64 26.63
C GLY A 244 -33.24 44.03 26.55
N ARG A 245 -33.03 42.77 26.98
CA ARG A 245 -31.71 42.14 26.87
C ARG A 245 -31.39 41.77 25.41
N TYR A 246 -30.13 41.98 25.03
CA TYR A 246 -29.59 41.56 23.74
C TYR A 246 -29.56 40.03 23.61
N LEU A 247 -29.83 39.52 22.40
CA LEU A 247 -29.89 38.09 22.08
C LEU A 247 -28.65 37.31 22.55
N ALA A 248 -27.45 37.86 22.29
CA ALA A 248 -26.19 37.26 22.71
C ALA A 248 -26.11 37.07 24.24
N ARG A 249 -26.61 38.02 25.03
CA ARG A 249 -26.60 37.96 26.50
C ARG A 249 -27.64 36.98 27.06
N ILE A 250 -28.72 36.71 26.32
CA ILE A 250 -29.74 35.72 26.68
C ILE A 250 -29.17 34.31 26.60
N HIS A 251 -28.39 34.02 25.54
CA HIS A 251 -27.86 32.69 25.24
C HIS A 251 -26.42 32.46 25.68
N PHE A 252 -25.70 33.48 26.16
CA PHE A 252 -24.27 33.44 26.51
C PHE A 252 -23.87 32.21 27.34
N LEU A 253 -24.59 31.93 28.43
CA LEU A 253 -24.25 30.80 29.32
C LEU A 253 -24.41 29.46 28.60
N PHE A 254 -25.42 29.32 27.75
CA PHE A 254 -25.63 28.10 26.97
C PHE A 254 -24.53 27.94 25.90
N THR A 255 -24.18 29.03 25.21
CA THR A 255 -23.06 29.05 24.26
C THR A 255 -21.74 28.66 24.93
N LEU A 256 -21.48 29.15 26.15
CA LEU A 256 -20.28 28.80 26.93
C LEU A 256 -20.24 27.31 27.26
N VAL A 257 -21.36 26.73 27.69
CA VAL A 257 -21.47 25.30 28.01
C VAL A 257 -21.23 24.47 26.76
N CYS A 258 -21.88 24.79 25.64
CA CYS A 258 -21.65 24.10 24.36
C CYS A 258 -20.18 24.13 23.95
N LEU A 259 -19.54 25.31 24.02
CA LEU A 259 -18.13 25.46 23.67
C LEU A 259 -17.22 24.64 24.60
N SER A 260 -17.52 24.62 25.91
CA SER A 260 -16.75 23.82 26.86
C SER A 260 -16.81 22.32 26.56
N VAL A 261 -17.98 21.81 26.16
CA VAL A 261 -18.16 20.40 25.78
C VAL A 261 -17.36 20.09 24.51
N THR A 262 -17.45 20.92 23.47
CA THR A 262 -16.69 20.71 22.21
C THR A 262 -15.18 20.74 22.43
N VAL A 263 -14.69 21.62 23.32
CA VAL A 263 -13.27 21.65 23.69
C VAL A 263 -12.87 20.37 24.41
N LEU A 264 -13.68 19.86 25.34
CA LEU A 264 -13.41 18.60 26.04
C LEU A 264 -13.40 17.40 25.08
N GLU A 265 -14.35 17.33 24.14
CA GLU A 265 -14.37 16.32 23.08
C GLU A 265 -13.10 16.39 22.22
N GLY A 266 -12.67 17.59 21.85
CA GLY A 266 -11.45 17.83 21.08
C GLY A 266 -10.19 17.41 21.83
N MET A 267 -10.09 17.69 23.13
CA MET A 267 -8.99 17.25 23.99
C MET A 267 -8.95 15.73 24.13
N PHE A 268 -10.11 15.10 24.28
CA PHE A 268 -10.21 13.64 24.34
C PHE A 268 -9.76 12.98 23.03
N ALA A 269 -10.22 13.50 21.89
CA ALA A 269 -9.76 13.05 20.58
C ALA A 269 -8.24 13.23 20.42
N ALA A 270 -7.69 14.40 20.77
CA ALA A 270 -6.26 14.65 20.71
C ALA A 270 -5.43 13.68 21.59
N SER A 271 -5.95 13.27 22.75
CA SER A 271 -5.31 12.29 23.64
C SER A 271 -5.22 10.90 23.02
N ILE A 272 -6.26 10.45 22.30
CA ILE A 272 -6.27 9.14 21.62
C ILE A 272 -5.34 9.14 20.40
N TYR A 273 -5.30 10.24 19.66
CA TYR A 273 -4.58 10.34 18.38
C TYR A 273 -3.12 10.84 18.49
N ASN A 274 -2.52 10.77 19.68
CA ASN A 274 -1.24 11.41 20.01
C ASN A 274 -0.02 10.93 19.16
N GLY A 275 -0.17 9.85 18.39
CA GLY A 275 0.88 9.26 17.53
C GLY A 275 0.96 9.76 16.08
N TYR A 276 0.03 10.59 15.58
CA TYR A 276 0.04 11.05 14.19
C TYR A 276 0.52 12.51 14.04
N ASN A 277 1.37 12.77 13.03
CA ASN A 277 1.91 14.10 12.72
C ASN A 277 0.86 15.12 12.18
N ASN A 278 -0.43 14.76 12.21
CA ASN A 278 -1.54 15.51 11.61
C ASN A 278 -2.35 16.34 12.63
N ARG A 279 -1.70 16.82 13.70
CA ARG A 279 -2.35 17.61 14.76
C ARG A 279 -3.09 18.84 14.22
N ALA A 280 -2.52 19.50 13.21
CA ALA A 280 -3.16 20.64 12.53
C ALA A 280 -4.49 20.26 11.87
N LEU A 281 -4.56 19.09 11.22
CA LEU A 281 -5.76 18.61 10.54
C LEU A 281 -6.87 18.30 11.56
N ILE A 282 -6.52 17.61 12.65
CA ILE A 282 -7.46 17.30 13.75
C ILE A 282 -8.01 18.60 14.37
N SER A 283 -7.12 19.55 14.68
CA SER A 283 -7.54 20.85 15.23
C SER A 283 -8.42 21.65 14.27
N GLY A 284 -8.15 21.58 12.96
CA GLY A 284 -8.95 22.23 11.93
C GLY A 284 -10.36 21.64 11.84
N VAL A 285 -10.50 20.32 11.95
CA VAL A 285 -11.80 19.64 11.98
C VAL A 285 -12.60 20.08 13.20
N ILE A 286 -12.00 20.07 14.39
CA ILE A 286 -12.67 20.50 15.65
C ILE A 286 -13.12 21.96 15.56
N ALA A 287 -12.26 22.85 15.04
CA ALA A 287 -12.59 24.26 14.87
C ALA A 287 -13.77 24.44 13.89
N SER A 288 -13.77 23.72 12.77
CA SER A 288 -14.87 23.75 11.79
C SER A 288 -16.20 23.28 12.40
N MET A 289 -16.18 22.23 13.20
CA MET A 289 -17.36 21.72 13.92
C MET A 289 -17.89 22.74 14.91
N THR A 290 -17.00 23.43 15.63
CA THR A 290 -17.38 24.45 16.61
C THR A 290 -18.03 25.66 15.92
N ILE A 291 -17.43 26.12 14.81
CA ILE A 291 -18.00 27.21 14.00
C ILE A 291 -19.39 26.83 13.50
N PHE A 292 -19.55 25.60 12.99
CA PHE A 292 -20.84 25.11 12.50
C PHE A 292 -21.90 25.04 13.61
N GLN A 293 -21.55 24.53 14.78
CA GLN A 293 -22.44 24.47 15.94
C GLN A 293 -22.90 25.87 16.38
N LEU A 294 -22.00 26.85 16.40
CA LEU A 294 -22.32 28.25 16.70
C LEU A 294 -23.26 28.85 15.67
N LEU A 295 -23.01 28.60 14.37
CA LEU A 295 -23.91 29.06 13.29
C LEU A 295 -25.32 28.48 13.46
N LEU A 296 -25.44 27.18 13.74
CA LEU A 296 -26.73 26.55 14.01
C LEU A 296 -27.45 27.18 15.20
N LEU A 297 -26.73 27.44 16.29
CA LEU A 297 -27.30 28.10 17.48
C LEU A 297 -27.81 29.51 17.15
N ILE A 298 -27.03 30.31 16.41
CA ILE A 298 -27.42 31.66 15.99
C ILE A 298 -28.67 31.62 15.13
N ILE A 299 -28.72 30.72 14.12
CA ILE A 299 -29.87 30.59 13.23
C ILE A 299 -31.13 30.24 14.03
N GLN A 300 -31.05 29.29 14.96
CA GLN A 300 -32.19 28.90 15.79
C GLN A 300 -32.61 30.00 16.77
N ALA A 301 -31.65 30.72 17.35
CA ALA A 301 -31.92 31.86 18.23
C ALA A 301 -32.65 32.99 17.48
N LEU A 302 -32.24 33.31 16.26
CA LEU A 302 -32.91 34.31 15.41
C LEU A 302 -34.34 33.89 15.05
N ARG A 303 -34.56 32.61 14.73
CA ARG A 303 -35.90 32.07 14.48
C ARG A 303 -36.79 32.14 15.71
N ALA A 304 -36.26 31.80 16.89
CA ALA A 304 -36.99 31.89 18.14
C ALA A 304 -37.36 33.35 18.46
N ASP A 305 -36.44 34.29 18.26
CA ASP A 305 -36.69 35.71 18.46
C ASP A 305 -37.77 36.27 17.53
N HIS A 306 -37.74 35.87 16.26
CA HIS A 306 -38.76 36.26 15.28
C HIS A 306 -40.16 35.78 15.71
N ARG A 307 -40.28 34.50 16.12
CA ARG A 307 -41.54 33.94 16.64
C ARG A 307 -42.06 34.70 17.86
N ILE A 308 -41.17 35.03 18.80
CA ILE A 308 -41.54 35.79 20.01
C ILE A 308 -41.99 37.20 19.61
N SER A 309 -41.30 37.85 18.68
CA SER A 309 -41.68 39.19 18.21
C SER A 309 -43.02 39.19 17.48
N GLN A 310 -43.35 38.15 16.70
CA GLN A 310 -44.67 38.01 16.06
C GLN A 310 -45.77 37.83 17.12
N ALA A 311 -45.55 36.95 18.09
CA ALA A 311 -46.49 36.72 19.19
C ALA A 311 -46.75 37.97 20.05
N ILE A 312 -45.76 38.86 20.21
CA ILE A 312 -45.92 40.13 20.94
C ILE A 312 -46.70 41.17 20.11
N LYS A 313 -46.58 41.15 18.78
CA LYS A 313 -47.24 42.11 17.88
C LYS A 313 -48.72 41.80 17.62
N GLY A 314 -49.20 40.61 18.02
CA GLY A 314 -50.62 40.25 17.91
C GLY A 314 -51.11 40.13 16.46
N GLU A 315 -50.37 39.39 15.63
CA GLU A 315 -50.94 38.85 14.39
C GLU A 315 -51.25 37.37 14.63
N ASP A 316 -52.52 37.09 14.92
CA ASP A 316 -53.16 35.78 14.71
C ASP A 316 -53.42 35.58 13.20
#